data_AF-A0A238WAH9-F1
#
_entry.id   AF-A0A238WAH9-F1
#
_cell.length_a   1.000
_cell.length_b   1.000
_cell.length_c   1.000
_cell.angle_alpha   90.00
_cell.angle_beta   90.00
_cell.angle_gamma   90.00
#
_symmetry.space_group_name_H-M   'P 1'
#
loop_
_entity.id
_entity.type
_entity.pdbx_description
1 polymer ?
#
loop_
_entity_poly.entity_id
_entity_poly.type
_entity_poly.pdbx_seq_one_letter_code
_entity_poly.pdbx_strand_id
1 'polypeptide(L)' 'MRIPVAESPLREDSVALCSQIRTVPIEHRITNSSGSVPESRTKEVDEALRYGLGLIDP' A
#
# COMPACT_ATOMS: atom_id res chain seq x y z
N MET A 1 -5.85 4.74 -0.48
CA MET A 1 -4.93 5.74 0.11
C MET A 1 -4.11 6.37 -1.02
N ARG A 2 -3.96 7.71 -1.02
CA ARG A 2 -3.31 8.46 -2.11
C ARG A 2 -1.79 8.45 -1.95
N ILE A 3 -1.07 8.22 -3.04
CA ILE A 3 0.39 8.21 -3.11
C ILE A 3 0.80 9.31 -4.11
N PRO A 4 1.19 10.50 -3.63
CA PRO A 4 1.65 11.57 -4.52
C PRO A 4 2.95 11.17 -5.24
N VAL A 5 3.09 11.57 -6.50
CA VAL A 5 4.32 11.38 -7.28
C VAL A 5 5.52 12.05 -6.62
N ALA A 6 5.31 13.22 -5.99
CA ALA A 6 6.36 13.97 -5.32
C ALA A 6 6.94 13.26 -4.07
N GLU A 7 6.24 12.26 -3.54
CA GLU A 7 6.60 11.53 -2.33
C GLU A 7 6.89 10.04 -2.61
N SER A 8 6.98 9.65 -3.88
CA SER A 8 7.12 8.25 -4.26
C SER A 8 8.00 8.06 -5.49
N PRO A 9 8.55 6.85 -5.70
CA PRO A 9 9.31 6.52 -6.90
C PRO A 9 8.42 6.22 -8.13
N LEU A 10 7.11 6.45 -8.02
CA LEU A 10 6.15 6.19 -9.09
C LEU A 10 6.21 7.28 -10.16
N ARG A 11 5.67 6.98 -11.34
CA ARG A 11 5.68 7.92 -12.47
C ARG A 11 4.57 8.98 -12.38
N GLU A 12 3.54 8.72 -11.58
CA GLU A 12 2.34 9.55 -11.49
C GLU A 12 1.67 9.40 -10.12
N ASP A 13 0.82 10.36 -9.77
CA ASP A 13 -0.04 10.29 -8.60
C ASP A 13 -0.87 9.01 -8.66
N SER A 14 -0.80 8.22 -7.59
CA SER A 14 -1.33 6.87 -7.56
C SER A 14 -2.23 6.64 -6.34
N VAL A 15 -2.97 5.54 -6.33
CA VAL A 15 -3.84 5.14 -5.20
C VAL A 15 -3.63 3.68 -4.86
N ALA A 16 -3.31 3.39 -3.59
CA ALA A 16 -3.35 2.05 -3.05
C ALA A 16 -4.80 1.66 -2.68
N LEU A 17 -5.29 0.54 -3.25
CA LEU A 17 -6.61 -0.02 -2.99
C LEU A 17 -6.52 -1.09 -1.89
N CYS A 18 -6.64 -0.69 -0.63
CA CYS A 18 -6.55 -1.58 0.54
C CYS A 18 -7.67 -2.64 0.59
N SER A 19 -8.74 -2.49 -0.19
CA SER A 19 -9.79 -3.50 -0.37
C SER A 19 -9.42 -4.60 -1.39
N GLN A 20 -8.37 -4.40 -2.19
CA GLN A 20 -7.91 -5.35 -3.21
C GLN A 20 -6.60 -6.04 -2.82
N ILE A 21 -6.44 -6.35 -1.52
CA ILE A 21 -5.28 -7.09 -1.04
C ILE A 21 -5.32 -8.55 -1.47
N ARG A 22 -4.14 -9.15 -1.68
CA ARG A 22 -3.99 -10.56 -2.03
C ARG A 22 -2.64 -11.09 -1.59
N THR A 23 -2.61 -12.35 -1.16
CA THR A 23 -1.36 -13.10 -0.96
C THR A 23 -0.83 -13.55 -2.31
N VAL A 24 0.47 -13.35 -2.57
CA VAL A 24 1.12 -13.77 -3.81
C VAL A 24 2.45 -14.48 -3.54
N PRO A 25 2.80 -15.53 -4.30
CA PRO A 25 4.15 -16.10 -4.27
C PRO A 25 5.15 -15.14 -4.91
N ILE A 26 6.25 -14.85 -4.23
CA ILE A 26 7.24 -13.84 -4.66
C ILE A 26 7.84 -14.23 -6.03
N GLU A 27 8.38 -15.44 -6.13
CA GLU A 27 9.13 -15.96 -7.29
C GLU A 27 8.35 -15.91 -8.61
N HIS A 28 7.01 -15.97 -8.56
CA HIS A 28 6.17 -16.05 -9.75
C HIS A 28 5.39 -14.77 -10.07
N ARG A 29 5.35 -13.80 -9.15
CA ARG A 29 4.49 -12.62 -9.28
C ARG A 29 5.21 -11.28 -9.12
N ILE A 30 6.40 -11.26 -8.52
CA ILE A 30 7.16 -10.03 -8.30
C ILE A 30 8.36 -10.01 -9.26
N THR A 31 8.37 -9.06 -10.19
CA THR A 31 9.42 -8.95 -11.23
C THR A 31 10.46 -7.88 -10.93
N ASN A 32 10.07 -6.82 -10.22
CA ASN A 32 10.91 -5.67 -9.95
C ASN A 32 10.40 -4.91 -8.72
N SER A 33 11.31 -4.33 -7.95
CA SER A 33 10.96 -3.34 -6.93
C SER A 33 10.85 -1.97 -7.60
N SER A 34 9.74 -1.27 -7.37
CA SER A 34 9.58 0.11 -7.80
C SER A 34 10.08 1.11 -6.75
N GLY A 35 10.62 0.64 -5.61
CA GLY A 35 11.04 1.45 -4.46
C GLY A 35 10.07 1.36 -3.28
N SER A 36 10.14 2.31 -2.34
CA SER A 36 9.34 2.34 -1.11
C SER A 36 8.52 3.62 -0.97
N VAL A 37 7.43 3.54 -0.20
CA VAL A 37 6.67 4.71 0.24
C VAL A 37 7.20 5.21 1.61
N PRO A 38 7.06 6.50 1.93
CA PRO A 38 7.43 7.03 3.24
C PRO A 38 6.68 6.35 4.40
N GLU A 39 7.31 6.26 5.57
CA GLU A 39 6.69 5.62 6.76
C GLU A 39 5.35 6.26 7.16
N SER A 40 5.22 7.58 7.02
CA SER A 40 3.96 8.30 7.26
C SER A 40 2.80 7.74 6.43
N ARG A 41 3.08 7.35 5.18
CA ARG A 41 2.11 6.77 4.25
C ARG A 41 1.79 5.31 4.61
N THR A 42 2.76 4.56 5.14
CA THR A 42 2.52 3.20 5.65
C THR A 42 1.53 3.21 6.82
N LYS A 43 1.60 4.22 7.72
CA LYS A 43 0.64 4.35 8.83
C LYS A 43 -0.80 4.51 8.37
N GLU A 44 -1.03 5.27 7.30
CA GLU A 44 -2.37 5.40 6.69
C GLU A 44 -2.86 4.08 6.07
N VAL A 45 -1.95 3.28 5.49
CA VAL A 45 -2.27 1.94 4.98
C VAL A 45 -2.67 1.01 6.13
N ASP A 46 -1.92 1.01 7.24
CA ASP A 46 -2.23 0.20 8.42
C ASP A 46 -3.62 0.54 8.99
N GLU A 47 -3.95 1.83 9.10
CA GLU A 47 -5.26 2.27 9.57
C GLU A 47 -6.38 1.82 8.62
N ALA A 48 -6.20 2.02 7.31
CA ALA A 48 -7.17 1.59 6.30
C ALA A 48 -7.37 0.06 6.31
N LEU A 49 -6.31 -0.71 6.54
CA LEU A 49 -6.38 -2.17 6.69
C LEU A 49 -7.08 -2.56 7.98
N ARG A 50 -6.79 -1.91 9.12
CA ARG A 50 -7.48 -2.20 10.38
C ARG A 50 -8.98 -1.98 10.24
N TYR A 51 -9.38 -0.85 9.66
CA TYR A 51 -10.79 -0.57 9.41
C TYR A 51 -11.40 -1.58 8.42
N GLY A 52 -10.76 -1.77 7.26
CA GLY A 52 -11.27 -2.62 6.18
C GLY A 52 -11.35 -4.11 6.52
N LEU A 53 -10.55 -4.58 7.48
CA LEU A 53 -10.52 -5.96 7.95
C LEU A 53 -11.20 -6.15 9.31
N GLY A 54 -11.79 -5.10 9.89
CA GLY A 54 -12.47 -5.18 11.19
C GLY A 54 -11.53 -5.47 12.37
N LEU A 55 -10.27 -5.01 12.31
CA LEU A 55 -9.24 -5.16 13.35
C LEU A 55 -9.17 -3.97 14.30
N ILE A 56 -10.18 -3.10 14.28
CA ILE A 56 -10.36 -2.05 15.27
C ILE A 56 -10.92 -2.73 16.53
N ASP A 57 -10.13 -2.77 17.60
CA ASP A 57 -10.60 -3.21 18.92
C ASP A 57 -11.81 -2.36 19.35
N PRO A 58 -12.79 -2.94 20.07
CA PRO A 58 -13.98 -2.23 20.55
C PRO A 58 -13.67 -1.14 21.58
#